data_AF-A0A165CMA4-F1
#
_entry.id   AF-A0A165CMA4-F1
#
_cell.length_a   1.000
_cell.length_b   1.000
_cell.length_c   1.000
_cell.angle_alpha   90.00
_cell.angle_beta   90.00
_cell.angle_gamma   90.00
#
_symmetry.space_group_name_H-M   'P 1'
#
loop_
_entity.id
_entity.type
_entity.pdbx_description
1 polymer ?
#
loop_
_entity_poly.entity_id
_entity_poly.type
_entity_poly.pdbx_seq_one_letter_code
_entity_poly.pdbx_strand_id
1 'polypeptide(L)'
;MIVGYSATDMNGAGASPIWLQDRILNWKFSRDSTFDMRAIQAWVRGSPPNGPGDTAPAGTRNSLYRHYVPYRWIFEYVTDHLANRTRTEIIAELQQWFTALNIPQDWGWANVRQNRFYYDGAIEWAIEAICDIKENIYWGPGQGDGAGTRLDIPNGPTAVAQLARIETARLTLNRILGSNFH
;
A
#
# COMPACT_ATOMS: atom_id res chain seq x y z
N MET A 1 2.49 -10.13 3.99
CA MET A 1 1.54 -10.09 5.10
C MET A 1 1.83 -8.95 6.06
N ILE A 2 0.83 -8.10 6.26
CA ILE A 2 0.80 -7.04 7.28
C ILE A 2 -0.16 -7.48 8.39
N VAL A 3 0.30 -7.49 9.63
CA VAL A 3 -0.49 -7.97 10.78
C VAL A 3 -0.50 -6.93 11.90
N GLY A 4 -1.68 -6.58 12.38
CA GLY A 4 -1.88 -5.71 13.54
C GLY A 4 -2.06 -6.54 14.83
N TYR A 5 -1.21 -6.29 15.83
CA TYR A 5 -1.23 -6.94 17.13
C TYR A 5 -1.84 -6.03 18.20
N SER A 6 -2.80 -6.57 18.96
CA SER A 6 -3.28 -5.99 20.22
C SER A 6 -2.45 -6.45 21.41
N ALA A 7 -2.69 -5.86 22.59
CA ALA A 7 -2.11 -6.35 23.84
C ALA A 7 -2.45 -7.83 24.10
N THR A 8 -3.68 -8.25 23.79
CA THR A 8 -4.12 -9.64 23.94
C THR A 8 -3.31 -10.59 23.06
N ASP A 9 -3.03 -10.17 21.82
CA ASP A 9 -2.26 -10.97 20.86
C ASP A 9 -0.81 -11.15 21.30
N MET A 10 -0.21 -10.10 21.88
CA MET A 10 1.16 -10.13 22.39
C MET A 10 1.31 -10.97 23.66
N ASN A 11 0.24 -11.11 24.46
CA ASN A 11 0.24 -11.90 25.69
C ASN A 11 -0.04 -13.40 25.47
N GLY A 12 -0.20 -13.85 24.22
CA GLY A 12 -0.37 -15.28 23.89
C GLY A 12 -1.71 -15.89 24.34
N ALA A 13 -2.69 -15.07 24.71
CA ALA A 13 -3.94 -15.50 25.34
C ALA A 13 -4.97 -16.17 24.38
N GLY A 14 -4.56 -16.57 23.17
CA GLY A 14 -5.48 -17.07 22.15
C GLY A 14 -6.37 -15.97 21.55
N ALA A 15 -7.28 -16.35 20.66
CA ALA A 15 -8.15 -15.39 19.97
C ALA A 15 -9.14 -14.73 20.95
N SER A 16 -9.03 -13.41 21.14
CA SER A 16 -9.97 -12.63 21.97
C SER A 16 -11.41 -12.76 21.45
N PRO A 17 -12.41 -13.05 22.30
CA PRO A 17 -13.82 -13.04 21.90
C PRO A 17 -14.31 -11.64 21.49
N ILE A 18 -13.57 -10.58 21.85
CA ILE A 18 -13.84 -9.17 21.49
C ILE A 18 -12.73 -8.59 20.59
N TRP A 19 -12.11 -9.43 19.77
CA TRP A 19 -10.95 -9.03 18.95
C TRP A 19 -11.19 -7.83 18.02
N LEU A 20 -12.45 -7.56 17.65
CA LEU A 20 -12.84 -6.40 16.85
C LEU A 20 -12.73 -5.06 17.61
N GLN A 21 -12.81 -5.11 18.94
CA GLN A 21 -12.76 -3.98 19.87
C GLN A 21 -11.35 -3.79 20.44
N ASP A 22 -10.49 -4.79 20.31
CA ASP A 22 -9.08 -4.67 20.66
C ASP A 22 -8.41 -3.58 19.82
N ARG A 23 -7.68 -2.69 20.50
CA ARG A 23 -6.84 -1.68 19.86
C ARG A 23 -5.56 -2.30 19.33
N ILE A 24 -5.15 -1.91 18.13
CA ILE A 24 -3.88 -2.30 17.54
C ILE A 24 -2.77 -1.42 18.13
N LEU A 25 -1.77 -2.06 18.73
CA LEU A 25 -0.65 -1.40 19.38
C LEU A 25 0.65 -1.54 18.60
N ASN A 26 0.77 -2.60 17.80
CA ASN A 26 1.98 -2.87 17.04
C ASN A 26 1.63 -3.47 15.67
N TRP A 27 2.42 -3.13 14.66
CA TRP A 27 2.27 -3.63 13.30
C TRP A 27 3.50 -4.41 12.91
N LYS A 28 3.30 -5.60 12.36
CA LYS A 28 4.38 -6.39 11.76
C LYS A 28 4.20 -6.43 10.26
N PHE A 29 5.25 -6.08 9.55
CA PHE A 29 5.37 -6.30 8.12
C PHE A 29 6.29 -7.50 7.87
N SER A 30 5.77 -8.46 7.11
CA SER A 30 6.58 -9.53 6.52
C SER A 30 6.27 -9.57 5.03
N ARG A 31 7.22 -9.17 4.20
CA ARG A 31 7.08 -9.30 2.75
C ARG A 31 7.30 -10.77 2.39
N ASP A 32 6.22 -11.53 2.35
CA ASP A 32 6.28 -12.91 1.88
C ASP A 32 6.17 -12.92 0.35
N SER A 33 6.97 -13.74 -0.33
CA SER A 33 7.14 -13.69 -1.80
C SER A 33 5.92 -14.17 -2.61
N THR A 34 4.79 -14.47 -1.95
CA THR A 34 3.62 -15.12 -2.53
C THR A 34 2.49 -14.17 -2.91
N PHE A 35 2.57 -12.89 -2.55
CA PHE A 35 1.52 -11.93 -2.91
C PHE A 35 1.69 -11.43 -4.34
N ASP A 36 0.71 -11.71 -5.21
CA ASP A 36 0.74 -11.32 -6.62
C ASP A 36 0.39 -9.84 -6.81
N MET A 37 1.41 -8.99 -6.73
CA MET A 37 1.30 -7.56 -6.97
C MET A 37 0.79 -7.23 -8.39
N ARG A 38 0.90 -8.14 -9.37
CA ARG A 38 0.52 -7.85 -10.76
C ARG A 38 -0.98 -7.59 -10.89
N ALA A 39 -1.79 -8.24 -10.06
CA ALA A 39 -3.24 -8.04 -10.04
C ALA A 39 -3.59 -6.60 -9.60
N ILE A 40 -3.00 -6.13 -8.49
CA ILE A 40 -3.19 -4.76 -7.99
C ILE A 40 -2.66 -3.74 -8.99
N GLN A 41 -1.48 -3.97 -9.56
CA GLN A 41 -0.88 -3.09 -10.55
C GLN A 41 -1.74 -2.96 -11.81
N ALA A 42 -2.27 -4.07 -12.33
CA ALA A 42 -3.17 -4.06 -13.48
C ALA A 42 -4.47 -3.30 -13.15
N TRP A 43 -4.99 -3.48 -11.94
CA TRP A 43 -6.21 -2.85 -11.48
C TRP A 43 -6.06 -1.33 -11.34
N VAL A 44 -5.04 -0.83 -10.64
CA VAL A 44 -4.77 0.61 -10.49
C VAL A 44 -4.53 1.29 -11.86
N ARG A 45 -3.93 0.58 -12.81
CA ARG A 45 -3.62 1.13 -14.14
C ARG A 45 -4.79 1.13 -15.11
N GLY A 46 -5.88 0.44 -14.79
CA GLY A 46 -7.05 0.30 -15.65
C GLY A 46 -6.87 -0.64 -16.85
N SER A 47 -5.78 -1.43 -16.93
CA SER A 47 -5.50 -2.49 -17.92
C SER A 47 -4.08 -3.07 -17.71
N PRO A 48 -3.77 -4.28 -18.23
CA PRO A 48 -2.53 -5.00 -17.92
C PRO A 48 -1.26 -4.18 -18.26
N PRO A 49 -0.09 -4.54 -17.69
CA PRO A 49 1.17 -3.81 -17.80
C PRO A 49 1.72 -3.57 -19.24
N ASN A 50 0.96 -3.91 -20.27
CA ASN A 50 1.26 -3.71 -21.69
C ASN A 50 0.29 -2.71 -22.36
N GLY A 51 -0.12 -1.66 -21.65
CA GLY A 51 -0.84 -0.53 -22.24
C GLY A 51 0.05 0.31 -23.17
N PRO A 52 -0.50 0.92 -24.23
CA PRO A 52 0.28 1.64 -25.24
C PRO A 52 0.85 2.94 -24.65
N GLY A 53 2.09 2.88 -24.18
CA GLY A 53 2.80 4.04 -23.63
C GLY A 53 4.00 3.68 -22.73
N ASP A 54 3.99 2.50 -22.12
CA ASP A 54 5.04 2.03 -21.19
C ASP A 54 5.87 0.88 -21.78
N THR A 55 6.08 0.85 -23.10
CA THR A 55 6.95 -0.15 -23.72
C THR A 55 8.41 0.14 -23.35
N ALA A 56 8.98 -0.71 -22.49
CA ALA A 56 10.43 -0.79 -22.33
C ALA A 56 11.10 -0.89 -23.71
N PRO A 57 12.16 -0.11 -23.99
CA PRO A 57 12.98 -0.33 -25.17
C PRO A 57 13.45 -1.79 -25.22
N ALA A 58 13.40 -2.41 -26.39
CA ALA A 58 13.84 -3.79 -26.56
C ALA A 58 15.30 -3.95 -26.08
N GLY A 59 15.54 -4.82 -25.09
CA GLY A 59 16.86 -5.11 -24.54
C GLY A 59 17.11 -4.66 -23.09
N THR A 60 16.21 -3.90 -22.46
CA THR A 60 16.34 -3.56 -21.03
C THR A 60 15.91 -4.74 -20.14
N ARG A 61 16.88 -5.56 -19.71
CA ARG A 61 16.66 -6.64 -18.73
C ARG A 61 16.36 -6.15 -17.29
N ASN A 62 16.44 -4.83 -17.05
CA ASN A 62 16.31 -4.21 -15.71
C ASN A 62 15.13 -3.23 -15.61
N SER A 63 14.19 -3.24 -16.55
CA SER A 63 13.00 -2.40 -16.46
C SER A 63 12.02 -3.05 -15.46
N LEU A 64 12.12 -2.59 -14.21
CA LEU A 64 11.21 -2.94 -13.12
C LEU A 64 10.33 -1.73 -12.82
N TYR A 65 9.14 -2.00 -12.29
CA TYR A 65 8.31 -0.95 -11.68
C TYR A 65 9.00 -0.41 -10.43
N ARG A 66 8.95 0.92 -10.29
CA ARG A 66 9.54 1.66 -9.18
C ARG A 66 8.56 2.70 -8.66
N HIS A 67 8.76 3.13 -7.43
CA HIS A 67 7.89 4.09 -6.76
C HIS A 67 8.58 5.43 -6.55
N TYR A 68 7.89 6.54 -6.83
CA TYR A 68 8.40 7.88 -6.51
C TYR A 68 8.54 8.07 -5.00
N VAL A 69 7.45 7.80 -4.28
CA VAL A 69 7.37 7.75 -2.82
C VAL A 69 7.62 6.31 -2.37
N PRO A 70 8.62 6.07 -1.51
CA PRO A 70 9.00 4.72 -1.12
C PRO A 70 7.89 3.99 -0.36
N TYR A 71 7.73 2.71 -0.65
CA TYR A 71 6.77 1.83 0.02
C TYR A 71 6.86 1.94 1.55
N ARG A 72 8.07 1.91 2.10
CA ARG A 72 8.27 1.91 3.56
C ARG A 72 7.74 3.18 4.21
N TRP A 73 7.91 4.34 3.57
CA TRP A 73 7.39 5.61 4.10
C TRP A 73 5.86 5.62 4.12
N ILE A 74 5.23 5.09 3.07
CA ILE A 74 3.77 4.95 3.01
C ILE A 74 3.29 3.96 4.07
N PHE A 75 3.96 2.80 4.20
CA PHE A 75 3.65 1.80 5.21
C PHE A 75 3.76 2.35 6.63
N GLU A 76 4.87 3.02 6.97
CA GLU A 76 5.10 3.62 8.29
C GLU A 76 4.02 4.66 8.59
N TYR A 77 3.71 5.56 7.64
CA TYR A 77 2.65 6.55 7.80
C TYR A 77 1.27 5.91 8.02
N VAL A 78 0.90 4.93 7.20
CA VAL A 78 -0.40 4.25 7.31
C VAL A 78 -0.52 3.52 8.64
N THR A 79 0.53 2.81 9.05
CA THR A 79 0.51 2.06 10.31
C THR A 79 0.47 2.98 11.53
N ASP A 80 1.13 4.14 11.48
CA ASP A 80 1.01 5.19 12.49
C ASP A 80 -0.41 5.79 12.51
N HIS A 81 -1.01 6.05 11.34
CA HIS A 81 -2.36 6.58 11.23
C HIS A 81 -3.43 5.63 11.81
N LEU A 82 -3.22 4.32 11.65
CA LEU A 82 -4.09 3.27 12.18
C LEU A 82 -3.74 2.85 13.61
N ALA A 83 -2.61 3.32 14.15
CA ALA A 83 -2.17 2.95 15.49
C ALA A 83 -3.20 3.36 16.55
N ASN A 84 -3.28 2.55 17.60
CA ASN A 84 -4.21 2.71 18.72
C ASN A 84 -5.71 2.70 18.33
N ARG A 85 -6.07 2.42 17.07
CA ARG A 85 -7.47 2.21 16.67
C ARG A 85 -7.91 0.78 16.93
N THR A 86 -9.18 0.61 17.18
CA THR A 86 -9.84 -0.71 17.20
C THR A 86 -9.90 -1.28 15.79
N ARG A 87 -9.94 -2.60 15.66
CA ARG A 87 -10.11 -3.23 14.34
C ARG A 87 -11.41 -2.81 13.66
N THR A 88 -12.46 -2.52 14.42
CA THR A 88 -13.72 -1.99 13.87
C THR A 88 -13.54 -0.63 13.21
N GLU A 89 -12.81 0.29 13.85
CA GLU A 89 -12.47 1.60 13.28
C GLU A 89 -11.57 1.43 12.05
N ILE A 90 -10.59 0.52 12.11
CA ILE A 90 -9.71 0.23 10.97
C ILE A 90 -10.52 -0.32 9.78
N ILE A 91 -11.46 -1.24 9.98
CA ILE A 91 -12.33 -1.75 8.91
C ILE A 91 -13.14 -0.61 8.26
N ALA A 92 -13.65 0.33 9.05
CA ALA A 92 -14.37 1.49 8.52
C ALA A 92 -13.46 2.42 7.71
N GLU A 93 -12.19 2.56 8.10
CA GLU A 93 -11.17 3.31 7.36
C GLU A 93 -10.82 2.61 6.04
N LEU A 94 -10.56 1.29 6.07
CA LEU A 94 -10.28 0.49 4.87
C LEU A 94 -11.42 0.60 3.84
N GLN A 95 -12.68 0.62 4.30
CA GLN A 95 -13.84 0.84 3.45
C GLN A 95 -13.75 2.17 2.69
N GLN A 96 -13.34 3.26 3.37
CA GLN A 96 -13.20 4.58 2.76
C GLN A 96 -12.08 4.58 1.73
N TRP A 97 -10.93 3.97 2.05
CA TRP A 97 -9.80 3.87 1.12
C TRP A 97 -10.15 3.04 -0.11
N PHE A 98 -10.85 1.92 0.06
CA PHE A 98 -11.32 1.10 -1.06
C PHE A 98 -12.24 1.89 -1.98
N THR A 99 -13.17 2.67 -1.43
CA THR A 99 -14.01 3.57 -2.24
C THR A 99 -13.20 4.67 -2.92
N ALA A 100 -12.26 5.33 -2.22
CA ALA A 100 -11.47 6.42 -2.76
C ALA A 100 -10.51 5.99 -3.88
N LEU A 101 -10.05 4.74 -3.81
CA LEU A 101 -9.18 4.09 -4.78
C LEU A 101 -9.97 3.38 -5.89
N ASN A 102 -11.28 3.15 -5.69
CA ASN A 102 -12.13 2.33 -6.55
C ASN A 102 -11.77 0.82 -6.53
N ILE A 103 -11.22 0.33 -5.41
CA ILE A 103 -10.82 -1.06 -5.21
C ILE A 103 -12.07 -1.92 -5.05
N PRO A 104 -12.23 -2.99 -5.85
CA PRO A 104 -13.25 -3.98 -5.62
C PRO A 104 -13.08 -4.60 -4.24
N GLN A 105 -14.17 -4.74 -3.50
CA GLN A 105 -14.16 -5.41 -2.20
C GLN A 105 -14.19 -6.93 -2.37
N ASP A 106 -13.24 -7.46 -3.12
CA ASP A 106 -13.05 -8.88 -3.31
C ASP A 106 -12.15 -9.47 -2.20
N TRP A 107 -11.59 -10.66 -2.41
CA TRP A 107 -10.71 -11.35 -1.45
C TRP A 107 -11.30 -11.56 -0.04
N GLY A 108 -12.62 -11.80 0.03
CA GLY A 108 -13.27 -12.19 1.28
C GLY A 108 -13.61 -11.02 2.21
N TRP A 109 -13.75 -9.79 1.69
CA TRP A 109 -14.24 -8.63 2.45
C TRP A 109 -15.51 -8.91 3.28
N ALA A 110 -16.44 -9.71 2.76
CA ALA A 110 -17.65 -10.12 3.48
C ALA A 110 -17.36 -10.82 4.84
N ASN A 111 -16.18 -11.44 4.96
CA ASN A 111 -15.72 -12.17 6.13
C ASN A 111 -14.71 -11.38 6.98
N VAL A 112 -14.40 -10.12 6.63
CA VAL A 112 -13.38 -9.29 7.31
C VAL A 112 -13.68 -9.09 8.80
N ARG A 113 -14.96 -9.08 9.18
CA ARG A 113 -15.41 -8.96 10.58
C ARG A 113 -15.47 -10.31 11.31
N GLN A 114 -15.38 -11.41 10.58
CA GLN A 114 -15.60 -12.76 11.13
C GLN A 114 -14.27 -13.50 11.35
N ASN A 115 -13.25 -13.19 10.57
CA ASN A 115 -11.98 -13.92 10.60
C ASN A 115 -10.79 -12.97 10.37
N ARG A 116 -9.82 -13.06 11.28
CA ARG A 116 -8.57 -12.29 11.29
C ARG A 116 -7.76 -12.43 10.01
N PHE A 117 -7.78 -13.60 9.38
CA PHE A 117 -7.09 -13.83 8.12
C PHE A 117 -7.58 -12.87 7.01
N TYR A 118 -8.89 -12.69 6.87
CA TYR A 118 -9.45 -11.74 5.90
C TYR A 118 -9.24 -10.28 6.31
N TYR A 119 -9.19 -10.00 7.62
CA TYR A 119 -8.82 -8.67 8.14
C TYR A 119 -7.37 -8.29 7.78
N ASP A 120 -6.40 -9.16 8.10
CA ASP A 120 -4.98 -8.94 7.77
C ASP A 120 -4.78 -8.85 6.25
N GLY A 121 -5.49 -9.69 5.49
CA GLY A 121 -5.54 -9.64 4.04
C GLY A 121 -6.06 -8.32 3.47
N ALA A 122 -7.15 -7.79 4.02
CA ALA A 122 -7.72 -6.52 3.59
C ALA A 122 -6.79 -5.34 3.89
N ILE A 123 -6.06 -5.37 5.00
CA ILE A 123 -5.04 -4.35 5.32
C ILE A 123 -3.89 -4.42 4.33
N GLU A 124 -3.36 -5.62 4.09
CA GLU A 124 -2.30 -5.82 3.10
C GLU A 124 -2.74 -5.32 1.73
N TRP A 125 -3.94 -5.69 1.29
CA TRP A 125 -4.50 -5.25 0.01
C TRP A 125 -4.63 -3.72 -0.08
N ALA A 126 -5.11 -3.07 0.98
CA ALA A 126 -5.23 -1.62 1.01
C ALA A 126 -3.87 -0.91 0.96
N ILE A 127 -2.91 -1.34 1.77
CA ILE A 127 -1.58 -0.73 1.82
C ILE A 127 -0.85 -0.92 0.50
N GLU A 128 -0.89 -2.11 -0.08
CA GLU A 128 -0.30 -2.37 -1.40
C GLU A 128 -0.96 -1.49 -2.47
N ALA A 129 -2.28 -1.37 -2.50
CA ALA A 129 -2.97 -0.52 -3.46
C ALA A 129 -2.68 0.99 -3.28
N ILE A 130 -2.50 1.46 -2.04
CA ILE A 130 -2.06 2.84 -1.77
C ILE A 130 -0.62 3.05 -2.24
N CYS A 131 0.27 2.08 -2.01
CA CYS A 131 1.65 2.16 -2.47
C CYS A 131 1.74 2.15 -4.01
N ASP A 132 0.92 1.32 -4.65
CA ASP A 132 0.91 1.08 -6.09
C ASP A 132 -0.04 2.02 -6.85
N ILE A 133 -0.50 3.13 -6.27
CA ILE A 133 -1.29 4.13 -7.01
C ILE A 133 -0.56 4.58 -8.28
N LYS A 134 -1.31 4.83 -9.36
CA LYS A 134 -0.75 5.11 -10.69
C LYS A 134 0.20 6.31 -10.65
N GLU A 135 -0.14 7.33 -9.87
CA GLU A 135 0.63 8.54 -9.68
C GLU A 135 1.97 8.29 -8.98
N ASN A 136 2.08 7.21 -8.20
CA ASN A 136 3.28 6.85 -7.47
C ASN A 136 4.21 5.89 -8.23
N ILE A 137 3.78 5.30 -9.36
CA ILE A 137 4.61 4.34 -10.11
C ILE A 137 5.23 4.97 -11.35
N TYR A 138 6.44 4.54 -11.67
CA TYR A 138 7.05 4.73 -12.99
C TYR A 138 7.75 3.47 -13.49
N TRP A 139 8.01 3.45 -14.79
CA TRP A 139 8.75 2.40 -15.47
C TRP A 139 10.11 2.92 -15.92
N GLY A 140 11.17 2.18 -15.61
CA GLY A 140 12.52 2.49 -16.09
C GLY A 140 13.58 2.50 -15.00
N PRO A 141 14.82 2.85 -15.35
CA PRO A 141 15.90 2.98 -14.39
C PRO A 141 15.63 4.15 -13.43
N GLY A 142 16.04 4.00 -12.18
CA GLY A 142 15.97 5.04 -11.16
C GLY A 142 17.23 5.03 -10.29
N GLN A 143 17.38 6.03 -9.43
CA GLN A 143 18.51 6.17 -8.52
C GLN A 143 18.56 5.07 -7.44
N GLY A 144 17.46 4.35 -7.25
CA GLY A 144 17.30 3.33 -6.25
C GLY A 144 16.68 3.89 -4.98
N ASP A 145 15.67 3.18 -4.48
CA ASP A 145 14.92 3.57 -3.29
C ASP A 145 15.64 3.22 -1.97
N GLY A 146 16.85 2.66 -2.02
CA GLY A 146 17.59 2.22 -0.84
C GLY A 146 16.82 1.19 0.00
N ALA A 147 16.17 0.21 -0.64
CA ALA A 147 15.27 -0.75 0.00
C ALA A 147 14.05 -0.08 0.65
N GLY A 148 13.48 0.90 -0.06
CA GLY A 148 12.29 1.65 0.33
C GLY A 148 12.54 2.79 1.32
N THR A 149 13.77 3.22 1.54
CA THR A 149 14.13 4.26 2.54
C THR A 149 14.41 5.64 1.96
N ARG A 150 14.53 5.77 0.63
CA ARG A 150 14.86 7.01 -0.08
C ARG A 150 13.98 7.15 -1.30
N LEU A 151 13.63 8.38 -1.67
CA LEU A 151 12.90 8.67 -2.91
C LEU A 151 13.60 7.99 -4.10
N ASP A 152 12.87 7.16 -4.86
CA ASP A 152 13.40 6.61 -6.10
C ASP A 152 13.11 7.60 -7.23
N ILE A 153 14.16 8.20 -7.77
CA ILE A 153 14.03 9.21 -8.81
C ILE A 153 14.34 8.56 -10.15
N PRO A 154 13.42 8.60 -11.14
CA PRO A 154 13.69 8.08 -12.47
C PRO A 154 14.95 8.71 -13.07
N ASN A 155 15.77 7.93 -13.77
CA ASN A 155 16.88 8.48 -14.55
C ASN A 155 16.28 9.10 -15.82
N GLY A 156 16.03 10.42 -15.82
CA GLY A 156 15.21 11.10 -16.84
C GLY A 156 15.09 12.61 -16.63
N PRO A 157 14.26 13.33 -17.40
CA PRO A 157 14.41 14.77 -17.63
C PRO A 157 14.22 15.61 -16.36
N THR A 158 14.90 16.77 -16.37
CA THR A 158 15.09 17.79 -15.32
C THR A 158 14.36 17.57 -13.99
N ALA A 159 15.09 17.73 -12.88
CA ALA A 159 14.59 17.62 -11.50
C ALA A 159 13.21 18.26 -11.26
N VAL A 160 12.88 19.35 -11.97
CA VAL A 160 11.56 20.01 -11.93
C VAL A 160 10.40 19.10 -12.33
N ALA A 161 10.51 18.35 -13.44
CA ALA A 161 9.45 17.45 -13.89
C ALA A 161 9.27 16.27 -12.92
N GLN A 162 10.36 15.83 -12.31
CA GLN A 162 10.36 14.75 -11.32
C GLN A 162 9.72 15.19 -9.99
N LEU A 163 10.05 16.40 -9.51
CA LEU A 163 9.45 16.97 -8.31
C LEU A 163 7.94 17.17 -8.48
N ALA A 164 7.48 17.60 -9.66
CA ALA A 164 6.04 17.72 -9.94
C ALA A 164 5.30 16.37 -9.86
N ARG A 165 5.94 15.27 -10.27
CA ARG A 165 5.38 13.91 -10.15
C ARG A 165 5.32 13.44 -8.71
N ILE A 166 6.39 13.65 -7.93
CA ILE A 166 6.43 13.35 -6.50
C ILE A 166 5.32 14.11 -5.77
N GLU A 167 5.14 15.39 -6.09
CA GLU A 167 4.09 16.22 -5.48
C GLU A 167 2.69 15.73 -5.86
N THR A 168 2.49 15.33 -7.12
CA THR A 168 1.21 14.74 -7.57
C THR A 168 0.90 13.43 -6.82
N ALA A 169 1.91 12.58 -6.61
CA ALA A 169 1.76 11.35 -5.82
C ALA A 169 1.41 11.68 -4.36
N ARG A 170 2.10 12.63 -3.73
CA ARG A 170 1.82 13.09 -2.36
C ARG A 170 0.41 13.64 -2.20
N LEU A 171 -0.03 14.52 -3.10
CA LEU A 171 -1.38 15.08 -3.04
C LEU A 171 -2.46 13.99 -3.19
N THR A 172 -2.20 12.99 -4.03
CA THR A 172 -3.08 11.83 -4.16
C THR A 172 -3.12 11.01 -2.89
N LEU A 173 -1.96 10.74 -2.26
CA LEU A 173 -1.87 10.07 -0.96
C LEU A 173 -2.64 10.85 0.12
N ASN A 174 -2.50 12.17 0.18
CA ASN A 174 -3.22 13.01 1.15
C ASN A 174 -4.74 12.89 0.99
N ARG A 175 -5.21 12.88 -0.26
CA ARG A 175 -6.63 12.72 -0.58
C ARG A 175 -7.16 11.36 -0.14
N ILE A 176 -6.39 10.29 -0.34
CA ILE A 176 -6.78 8.93 0.04
C ILE A 176 -6.77 8.75 1.56
N LEU A 177 -5.71 9.22 2.21
CA LEU A 177 -5.46 9.02 3.65
C LEU A 177 -6.18 10.06 4.53
N GLY A 178 -6.87 11.03 3.92
CA GLY A 178 -7.58 12.10 4.63
C GLY A 178 -6.68 12.96 5.53
N SER A 179 -5.37 12.97 5.30
CA SER A 179 -4.37 13.57 6.18
C SER A 179 -3.11 13.98 5.42
N ASN A 180 -2.30 14.88 5.99
CA ASN A 180 -1.09 15.35 5.33
C ASN A 180 0.03 14.31 5.45
N PHE A 181 0.33 13.62 4.35
CA PHE A 181 1.53 12.82 4.13
C PHE A 181 2.71 13.77 3.91
N HIS A 182 3.65 13.77 4.85
CA HIS A 182 4.77 14.72 4.91
C HIS A 182 6.07 14.19 4.31
#